data_AF-A0A3D0Z9D5-F1
#
_entry.id   AF-A0A3D0Z9D5-F1
#
_cell.length_a   1.000
_cell.length_b   1.000
_cell.length_c   1.000
_cell.angle_alpha   90.00
_cell.angle_beta   90.00
_cell.angle_gamma   90.00
#
_symmetry.space_group_name_H-M   'P 1'
#
loop_
_entity.id
_entity.type
_entity.pdbx_description
1 polymer ?
#
loop_
_entity_poly.entity_id
_entity_poly.type
_entity_poly.pdbx_seq_one_letter_code
_entity_poly.pdbx_strand_id
1 'polypeptide(L)'
;MRKIWFLAGFGLFSAVFCFGQANFTRGEELFMRNRPEEAVVFLENSVAEDPAHTRAFLYLGIVYEQLGRMDEAIAAYRKILPAAGDLTAYISANLGNAYFHKGNVEYAEQFYSQALAADPVFASAYLGRANARVKKGVLKDAVVDYELYLALEPRSSQRSEIERMVAFIRSEFAAEERRKLLAEEAAREEAARRQRLMDDLAASLQTAADGSQGLSTGAENVEAYEGEFELE
;
A
#
# COMPACT_ATOMS: atom_id res chain seq x y z
N MET A 1 -81.34 11.27 -6.69
CA MET A 1 -80.79 11.62 -8.02
C MET A 1 -79.29 11.87 -7.87
N ARG A 2 -78.48 11.06 -8.56
CA ARG A 2 -77.01 11.13 -8.61
C ARG A 2 -76.57 12.32 -9.46
N LYS A 3 -75.53 13.06 -9.03
CA LYS A 3 -74.64 13.77 -9.95
C LYS A 3 -73.19 13.52 -9.52
N ILE A 4 -72.54 12.70 -10.34
CA ILE A 4 -71.12 12.38 -10.36
C ILE A 4 -70.41 13.60 -10.97
N TRP A 5 -69.35 14.10 -10.33
CA TRP A 5 -68.38 14.98 -10.97
C TRP A 5 -67.09 14.21 -11.20
N PHE A 6 -66.69 14.20 -12.46
CA PHE A 6 -65.53 13.51 -13.02
C PHE A 6 -64.21 14.20 -12.65
N LEU A 7 -63.20 13.35 -12.50
CA LEU A 7 -61.76 13.60 -12.54
C LEU A 7 -61.30 14.62 -13.60
N ALA A 8 -60.35 15.47 -13.22
CA ALA A 8 -59.27 15.95 -14.10
C ALA A 8 -58.08 16.42 -13.25
N GLY A 9 -57.14 15.51 -12.98
CA GLY A 9 -55.94 15.78 -12.20
C GLY A 9 -54.86 14.73 -12.42
N PHE A 10 -54.62 14.36 -13.68
CA PHE A 10 -53.59 13.39 -14.06
C PHE A 10 -52.93 13.88 -15.36
N GLY A 11 -51.95 14.77 -15.23
CA GLY A 11 -51.29 15.37 -16.39
C GLY A 11 -49.89 15.93 -16.17
N LEU A 12 -49.30 15.76 -14.98
CA LEU A 12 -47.94 16.25 -14.71
C LEU A 12 -46.97 15.16 -14.23
N PHE A 13 -47.43 13.94 -13.96
CA PHE A 13 -46.54 12.88 -13.46
C PHE A 13 -45.79 12.12 -14.57
N SER A 14 -46.18 12.27 -15.83
CA SER A 14 -45.57 11.49 -16.93
C SER A 14 -44.47 12.21 -17.71
N ALA A 15 -44.31 13.53 -17.54
CA ALA A 15 -43.27 14.30 -18.23
C ALA A 15 -41.90 14.17 -17.55
N VAL A 16 -41.88 14.09 -16.21
CA VAL A 16 -40.62 14.03 -15.43
C VAL A 16 -39.81 12.77 -15.75
N PHE A 17 -40.48 11.66 -16.08
CA PHE A 17 -39.81 10.39 -16.38
C PHE A 17 -39.17 10.33 -17.79
N CYS A 18 -39.56 11.22 -18.71
CA CYS A 18 -39.08 11.23 -20.09
C CYS A 18 -37.86 12.14 -20.29
N PHE A 19 -37.72 13.22 -19.52
CA PHE A 19 -36.60 14.16 -19.62
C PHE A 19 -35.29 13.63 -19.01
N GLY A 20 -35.34 12.87 -17.92
CA GLY A 20 -34.17 12.24 -17.28
C GLY A 20 -33.33 11.38 -18.24
N GLN A 21 -34.02 10.66 -19.13
CA GLN A 21 -33.37 9.83 -20.17
C GLN A 21 -32.65 10.69 -21.22
N ALA A 22 -33.22 11.83 -21.61
CA ALA A 22 -32.65 12.69 -22.65
C ALA A 22 -31.33 13.35 -22.20
N ASN A 23 -31.28 13.84 -20.96
CA ASN A 23 -30.06 14.41 -20.38
C ASN A 23 -28.95 13.36 -20.25
N PHE A 24 -29.28 12.16 -19.75
CA PHE A 24 -28.31 11.08 -19.65
C PHE A 24 -27.74 10.68 -21.02
N THR A 25 -28.58 10.41 -22.02
CA THR A 25 -28.13 10.01 -23.36
C THR A 25 -27.22 11.06 -23.98
N ARG A 26 -27.55 12.35 -23.82
CA ARG A 26 -26.71 13.43 -24.34
C ARG A 26 -25.37 13.53 -23.61
N GLY A 27 -25.38 13.40 -22.29
CA GLY A 27 -24.16 13.36 -21.48
C GLY A 27 -23.24 12.20 -21.86
N GLU A 28 -23.79 11.00 -22.02
CA GLU A 28 -23.06 9.80 -22.45
C GLU A 28 -22.48 9.97 -23.86
N GLU A 29 -23.24 10.51 -24.82
CA GLU A 29 -22.76 10.79 -26.18
C GLU A 29 -21.57 11.77 -26.19
N LEU A 30 -21.64 12.83 -25.40
CA LEU A 30 -20.57 13.82 -25.27
C LEU A 30 -19.32 13.22 -24.61
N PHE A 31 -19.51 12.40 -23.57
CA PHE A 31 -18.42 11.63 -22.96
C PHE A 31 -17.73 10.71 -23.97
N MET A 32 -18.49 9.95 -24.76
CA MET A 32 -17.93 9.06 -25.80
C MET A 32 -17.18 9.82 -26.89
N ARG A 33 -17.50 11.10 -27.11
CA ARG A 33 -16.76 12.01 -28.00
C ARG A 33 -15.57 12.71 -27.32
N ASN A 34 -15.25 12.34 -26.09
CA ASN A 34 -14.18 12.93 -25.29
C ASN A 34 -14.35 14.45 -25.08
N ARG A 35 -15.58 14.90 -24.80
CA ARG A 35 -15.93 16.30 -24.49
C ARG A 35 -16.43 16.43 -23.04
N PRO A 36 -15.57 16.22 -22.04
CA PRO A 36 -15.99 16.14 -20.63
C PRO A 36 -16.58 17.45 -20.09
N GLU A 37 -16.09 18.61 -20.54
CA GLU A 37 -16.56 19.93 -20.11
C GLU A 37 -18.03 20.18 -20.49
N GLU A 38 -18.50 19.56 -21.58
CA GLU A 38 -19.90 19.66 -22.00
C GLU A 38 -20.73 18.52 -21.43
N ALA A 39 -20.16 17.30 -21.34
CA ALA A 39 -20.85 16.15 -20.78
C ALA A 39 -21.29 16.39 -19.34
N VAL A 40 -20.46 17.05 -18.52
CA VAL A 40 -20.71 17.29 -17.10
C VAL A 40 -22.04 17.99 -16.86
N VAL A 41 -22.40 18.99 -17.68
CA VAL A 41 -23.65 19.76 -17.52
C VAL A 41 -24.87 18.87 -17.71
N PHE A 42 -24.87 18.03 -18.75
CA PHE A 42 -25.98 17.12 -19.03
C PHE A 42 -26.07 16.00 -17.98
N LEU A 43 -24.94 15.50 -17.50
CA LEU A 43 -24.91 14.47 -16.46
C LEU A 43 -25.33 15.02 -15.09
N GLU A 44 -24.92 16.25 -14.72
CA GLU A 44 -25.38 16.95 -13.51
C GLU A 44 -26.91 17.16 -13.54
N ASN A 45 -27.46 17.58 -14.69
CA ASN A 45 -28.91 17.69 -14.87
C ASN A 45 -29.60 16.33 -14.75
N SER A 46 -29.02 15.27 -15.34
CA SER A 46 -29.57 13.92 -15.28
C SER A 46 -29.68 13.40 -13.84
N VAL A 47 -28.64 13.58 -13.01
CA VAL A 47 -28.67 13.14 -11.60
C VAL A 47 -29.55 14.01 -10.71
N ALA A 48 -29.79 15.27 -11.10
CA ALA A 48 -30.73 16.14 -10.41
C ALA A 48 -32.19 15.72 -10.67
N GLU A 49 -32.49 15.25 -11.89
CA GLU A 49 -33.82 14.75 -12.29
C GLU A 49 -34.11 13.36 -11.72
N ASP A 50 -33.13 12.45 -11.75
CA ASP A 50 -33.22 11.12 -11.15
C ASP A 50 -32.03 10.85 -10.20
N PRO A 51 -32.20 11.16 -8.89
CA PRO A 51 -31.17 10.92 -7.87
C PRO A 51 -30.84 9.45 -7.60
N ALA A 52 -31.57 8.50 -8.21
CA ALA A 52 -31.30 7.07 -8.11
C ALA A 52 -30.62 6.50 -9.37
N HIS A 53 -30.35 7.33 -10.39
CA HIS A 53 -29.79 6.87 -11.66
C HIS A 53 -28.30 6.49 -11.55
N THR A 54 -28.02 5.26 -11.13
CA THR A 54 -26.67 4.72 -10.88
C THR A 54 -25.69 4.97 -12.03
N ARG A 55 -26.13 4.76 -13.28
CA ARG A 55 -25.27 4.98 -14.46
C ARG A 55 -24.90 6.45 -14.65
N ALA A 56 -25.82 7.39 -14.43
CA ALA A 56 -25.51 8.82 -14.63
C ALA A 56 -24.47 9.28 -13.63
N PHE A 57 -24.59 8.88 -12.35
CA PHE A 57 -23.57 9.16 -11.35
C PHE A 57 -22.22 8.50 -11.68
N LEU A 58 -22.23 7.30 -12.26
CA LEU A 58 -20.99 6.63 -12.68
C LEU A 58 -20.28 7.43 -13.78
N TYR A 59 -20.98 7.79 -14.87
CA TYR A 59 -20.42 8.62 -15.93
C TYR A 59 -20.02 10.00 -15.41
N LEU A 60 -20.82 10.60 -14.52
CA LEU A 60 -20.52 11.89 -13.91
C LEU A 60 -19.23 11.84 -13.09
N GLY A 61 -19.03 10.78 -12.31
CA GLY A 61 -17.78 10.57 -11.57
C GLY A 61 -16.57 10.46 -12.49
N ILE A 62 -16.67 9.71 -13.59
CA ILE A 62 -15.58 9.56 -14.56
C ILE A 62 -15.29 10.90 -15.25
N VAL A 63 -16.33 11.66 -15.62
CA VAL A 63 -16.18 13.00 -16.20
C VAL A 63 -15.52 13.95 -15.20
N TYR A 64 -15.89 13.91 -13.92
CA TYR A 64 -15.21 14.70 -12.90
C TYR A 64 -13.73 14.33 -12.76
N GLU A 65 -13.36 13.04 -12.83
CA GLU A 65 -11.95 12.63 -12.87
C GLU A 65 -11.21 13.23 -14.07
N GLN A 66 -11.80 13.18 -15.26
CA GLN A 66 -11.23 13.77 -16.48
C GLN A 66 -11.01 15.28 -16.36
N LEU A 67 -11.90 15.96 -15.64
CA LEU A 67 -11.81 17.39 -15.35
C LEU A 67 -10.90 17.74 -14.16
N GLY A 68 -10.28 16.75 -13.51
CA GLY A 68 -9.46 16.97 -12.31
C GLY A 68 -10.26 17.26 -11.03
N ARG A 69 -11.59 17.15 -11.07
CA ARG A 69 -12.55 17.43 -10.00
C ARG A 69 -12.72 16.21 -9.07
N MET A 70 -11.63 15.83 -8.42
CA MET A 70 -11.54 14.55 -7.70
C MET A 70 -12.51 14.44 -6.51
N ASP A 71 -12.81 15.55 -5.83
CA ASP A 71 -13.75 15.56 -4.71
C ASP A 71 -15.19 15.30 -5.16
N GLU A 72 -15.59 15.91 -6.26
CA GLU A 72 -16.91 15.65 -6.86
C GLU A 72 -17.02 14.24 -7.42
N ALA A 73 -15.95 13.69 -8.01
CA ALA A 73 -15.90 12.29 -8.44
C ALA A 73 -16.14 11.33 -7.27
N ILE A 74 -15.41 11.51 -6.16
CA ILE A 74 -15.56 10.70 -4.96
C ILE A 74 -16.99 10.79 -4.41
N ALA A 75 -17.57 12.00 -4.37
CA ALA A 75 -18.95 12.19 -3.92
C ALA A 75 -19.95 11.43 -4.81
N ALA A 76 -19.80 11.53 -6.13
CA ALA A 76 -20.68 10.86 -7.10
C ALA A 76 -20.63 9.33 -6.96
N TYR A 77 -19.45 8.73 -6.85
CA TYR A 77 -19.34 7.28 -6.67
C TYR A 77 -19.83 6.79 -5.30
N ARG A 78 -19.51 7.50 -4.22
CA ARG A 78 -19.97 7.13 -2.87
C ARG A 78 -21.49 7.14 -2.76
N LYS A 79 -22.15 8.03 -3.51
CA LYS A 79 -23.61 8.12 -3.55
C LYS A 79 -24.25 6.82 -4.03
N ILE A 80 -23.65 6.15 -5.01
CA ILE A 80 -24.23 4.99 -5.69
C ILE A 80 -23.67 3.65 -5.22
N LEU A 81 -22.51 3.63 -4.57
CA LEU A 81 -21.88 2.40 -4.09
C LEU A 81 -22.82 1.48 -3.29
N PRO A 82 -23.71 1.97 -2.39
CA PRO A 82 -24.62 1.09 -1.64
C PRO A 82 -25.64 0.34 -2.51
N ALA A 83 -25.97 0.88 -3.69
CA ALA A 83 -26.92 0.32 -4.64
C ALA A 83 -26.25 -0.26 -5.90
N ALA A 84 -24.92 -0.42 -5.87
CA ALA A 84 -24.13 -0.78 -7.04
C ALA A 84 -24.40 -2.20 -7.55
N GLY A 85 -24.75 -3.15 -6.66
CA GLY A 85 -24.94 -4.56 -7.03
C GLY A 85 -23.72 -5.09 -7.78
N ASP A 86 -23.93 -5.58 -9.00
CA ASP A 86 -22.88 -6.12 -9.87
C ASP A 86 -21.82 -5.06 -10.29
N LEU A 87 -22.14 -3.76 -10.20
CA LEU A 87 -21.19 -2.67 -10.49
C LEU A 87 -20.25 -2.35 -9.33
N THR A 88 -20.36 -3.05 -8.19
CA THR A 88 -19.57 -2.76 -6.98
C THR A 88 -18.08 -2.78 -7.26
N ALA A 89 -17.59 -3.75 -8.03
CA ALA A 89 -16.17 -3.86 -8.38
C ALA A 89 -15.68 -2.62 -9.15
N TYR A 90 -16.42 -2.22 -10.18
CA TYR A 90 -16.08 -1.08 -11.03
C TYR A 90 -16.13 0.26 -10.29
N ILE A 91 -17.20 0.51 -9.52
CA ILE A 91 -17.35 1.75 -8.74
C ILE A 91 -16.27 1.84 -7.65
N SER A 92 -15.95 0.72 -7.00
CA SER A 92 -14.91 0.69 -5.97
C SER A 92 -13.52 0.95 -6.57
N ALA A 93 -13.20 0.40 -7.75
CA ALA A 93 -11.92 0.68 -8.40
C ALA A 93 -11.79 2.16 -8.83
N ASN A 94 -12.86 2.77 -9.35
CA ASN A 94 -12.85 4.20 -9.68
C ASN A 94 -12.71 5.08 -8.43
N LEU A 95 -13.36 4.73 -7.31
CA LEU A 95 -13.09 5.38 -6.02
C LEU A 95 -11.63 5.25 -5.62
N GLY A 96 -11.05 4.05 -5.78
CA GLY A 96 -9.63 3.80 -5.55
C GLY A 96 -8.74 4.73 -6.37
N ASN A 97 -9.02 4.87 -7.67
CA ASN A 97 -8.31 5.78 -8.57
C ASN A 97 -8.41 7.24 -8.11
N ALA A 98 -9.61 7.72 -7.81
CA ALA A 98 -9.82 9.09 -7.37
C ALA A 98 -9.07 9.41 -6.06
N TYR A 99 -9.09 8.51 -5.08
CA TYR A 99 -8.30 8.67 -3.84
C TYR A 99 -6.78 8.61 -4.11
N PHE A 100 -6.34 7.72 -5.00
CA PHE A 100 -4.93 7.61 -5.38
C PHE A 100 -4.42 8.91 -6.03
N HIS A 101 -5.20 9.52 -6.92
CA HIS A 101 -4.90 10.82 -7.54
C HIS A 101 -4.85 11.95 -6.52
N LYS A 102 -5.71 11.92 -5.49
CA LYS A 102 -5.61 12.85 -4.35
C LYS A 102 -4.41 12.60 -3.43
N GLY A 103 -3.65 11.53 -3.65
CA GLY A 103 -2.52 11.12 -2.82
C GLY A 103 -2.92 10.39 -1.54
N ASN A 104 -4.19 10.06 -1.37
CA ASN A 104 -4.69 9.35 -0.21
C ASN A 104 -4.62 7.83 -0.43
N VAL A 105 -3.42 7.29 -0.26
CA VAL A 105 -3.09 5.91 -0.66
C VAL A 105 -3.76 4.85 0.21
N GLU A 106 -4.07 5.17 1.47
CA GLU A 106 -4.76 4.27 2.39
C GLU A 106 -6.19 3.99 1.93
N TYR A 107 -6.96 5.04 1.60
CA TYR A 107 -8.30 4.86 1.05
C TYR A 107 -8.27 4.23 -0.33
N ALA A 108 -7.27 4.57 -1.16
CA ALA A 108 -7.11 3.93 -2.46
C ALA A 108 -6.96 2.39 -2.31
N GLU A 109 -6.04 1.94 -1.46
CA GLU A 109 -5.83 0.51 -1.17
C GLU A 109 -7.10 -0.17 -0.63
N GLN A 110 -7.84 0.52 0.25
CA GLN A 110 -9.10 0.00 0.78
C GLN A 110 -10.13 -0.23 -0.34
N PHE A 111 -10.36 0.76 -1.20
CA PHE A 111 -11.36 0.66 -2.25
C PHE A 111 -10.96 -0.29 -3.38
N TYR A 112 -9.66 -0.40 -3.73
CA TYR A 112 -9.21 -1.47 -4.62
C TYR A 112 -9.41 -2.86 -4.00
N SER A 113 -9.19 -3.00 -2.70
CA SER A 113 -9.45 -4.28 -2.01
C SER A 113 -10.94 -4.62 -1.97
N GLN A 114 -11.81 -3.62 -1.81
CA GLN A 114 -13.25 -3.80 -1.95
C GLN A 114 -13.64 -4.20 -3.38
N ALA A 115 -13.00 -3.61 -4.40
CA ALA A 115 -13.22 -3.99 -5.78
C ALA A 115 -12.89 -5.47 -6.03
N LEU A 116 -11.74 -5.92 -5.52
CA LEU A 116 -11.27 -7.31 -5.64
C LEU A 116 -12.08 -8.30 -4.80
N ALA A 117 -12.70 -7.85 -3.71
CA ALA A 117 -13.64 -8.68 -2.94
C ALA A 117 -14.94 -8.90 -3.71
N ALA A 118 -15.38 -7.93 -4.52
CA ALA A 118 -16.55 -8.05 -5.37
C ALA A 118 -16.25 -8.83 -6.67
N ASP A 119 -15.08 -8.61 -7.27
CA ASP A 119 -14.59 -9.33 -8.44
C ASP A 119 -13.09 -9.68 -8.32
N PRO A 120 -12.76 -10.93 -7.94
CA PRO A 120 -11.38 -11.38 -7.76
C PRO A 120 -10.53 -11.42 -9.04
N VAL A 121 -11.15 -11.32 -10.23
CA VAL A 121 -10.43 -11.32 -11.53
C VAL A 121 -10.33 -9.93 -12.14
N PHE A 122 -10.66 -8.88 -11.38
CA PHE A 122 -10.62 -7.51 -11.88
C PHE A 122 -9.19 -6.97 -11.94
N ALA A 123 -8.49 -7.25 -13.05
CA ALA A 123 -7.07 -6.96 -13.25
C ALA A 123 -6.69 -5.50 -12.93
N SER A 124 -7.49 -4.53 -13.37
CA SER A 124 -7.20 -3.11 -13.14
C SER A 124 -7.12 -2.73 -11.65
N ALA A 125 -7.88 -3.41 -10.78
CA ALA A 125 -7.85 -3.18 -9.34
C ALA A 125 -6.57 -3.73 -8.69
N TYR A 126 -6.02 -4.85 -9.18
CA TYR A 126 -4.69 -5.31 -8.75
C TYR A 126 -3.60 -4.31 -9.12
N LEU A 127 -3.62 -3.80 -10.35
CA LEU A 127 -2.66 -2.78 -10.79
C LEU A 127 -2.74 -1.51 -9.94
N GLY A 128 -3.95 -1.00 -9.71
CA GLY A 128 -4.19 0.17 -8.86
C GLY A 128 -3.73 -0.04 -7.42
N ARG A 129 -4.04 -1.20 -6.83
CA ARG A 129 -3.62 -1.54 -5.46
C ARG A 129 -2.11 -1.71 -5.35
N ALA A 130 -1.45 -2.33 -6.33
CA ALA A 130 0.00 -2.45 -6.40
C ALA A 130 0.65 -1.05 -6.39
N ASN A 131 0.17 -0.14 -7.24
CA ASN A 131 0.68 1.24 -7.30
C ASN A 131 0.47 1.99 -5.98
N ALA A 132 -0.68 1.83 -5.32
CA ALA A 132 -0.94 2.39 -4.00
C ALA A 132 0.02 1.84 -2.94
N ARG A 133 0.26 0.53 -2.95
CA ARG A 133 1.19 -0.15 -2.02
C ARG A 133 2.64 0.24 -2.24
N VAL A 134 3.08 0.43 -3.49
CA VAL A 134 4.40 1.01 -3.79
C VAL A 134 4.54 2.38 -3.16
N LYS A 135 3.56 3.27 -3.37
CA LYS A 135 3.59 4.63 -2.83
C LYS A 135 3.56 4.67 -1.30
N LYS A 136 2.93 3.69 -0.66
CA LYS A 136 2.90 3.48 0.79
C LYS A 136 4.18 2.81 1.35
N GLY A 137 5.01 2.21 0.49
CA GLY A 137 6.21 1.46 0.89
C GLY A 137 5.96 -0.01 1.26
N VAL A 138 4.75 -0.55 1.05
CA VAL A 138 4.41 -1.95 1.30
C VAL A 138 4.80 -2.80 0.07
N LEU A 139 6.10 -2.87 -0.21
CA LEU A 139 6.59 -3.36 -1.50
C LEU A 139 6.40 -4.87 -1.72
N LYS A 140 6.42 -5.69 -0.66
CA LYS A 140 6.21 -7.15 -0.79
C LYS A 140 4.81 -7.46 -1.31
N ASP A 141 3.80 -6.82 -0.74
CA ASP A 141 2.40 -7.01 -1.16
C ASP A 141 2.14 -6.39 -2.55
N ALA A 142 2.84 -5.30 -2.89
CA ALA A 142 2.77 -4.72 -4.23
C ALA A 142 3.28 -5.70 -5.31
N VAL A 143 4.37 -6.43 -5.06
CA VAL A 143 4.88 -7.44 -5.99
C VAL A 143 3.83 -8.52 -6.25
N VAL A 144 3.15 -9.01 -5.20
CA VAL A 144 2.10 -10.02 -5.35
C VAL A 144 0.97 -9.51 -6.25
N ASP A 145 0.50 -8.28 -6.03
CA ASP A 145 -0.56 -7.69 -6.85
C ASP A 145 -0.11 -7.47 -8.31
N TYR A 146 1.13 -7.03 -8.54
CA TYR A 146 1.67 -6.91 -9.89
C TYR A 146 1.74 -8.26 -10.61
N GLU A 147 2.16 -9.32 -9.93
CA GLU A 147 2.19 -10.66 -10.52
C GLU A 147 0.80 -11.18 -10.86
N LEU A 148 -0.18 -10.94 -9.99
CA LEU A 148 -1.58 -11.26 -10.26
C LEU A 148 -2.12 -10.47 -11.46
N TYR A 149 -1.81 -9.18 -11.54
CA TYR A 149 -2.16 -8.37 -12.71
C TYR A 149 -1.56 -8.94 -14.01
N LEU A 150 -0.26 -9.29 -14.02
CA LEU A 150 0.40 -9.85 -15.19
C LEU A 150 -0.09 -11.26 -15.56
N ALA A 151 -0.55 -12.03 -14.59
CA ALA A 151 -1.18 -13.32 -14.83
C ALA A 151 -2.54 -13.17 -15.52
N LEU A 152 -3.33 -12.16 -15.12
CA LEU A 152 -4.62 -11.85 -15.73
C LEU A 152 -4.47 -11.16 -17.09
N GLU A 153 -3.48 -10.28 -17.25
CA GLU A 153 -3.24 -9.46 -18.44
C GLU A 153 -1.84 -9.69 -19.03
N PRO A 154 -1.55 -10.90 -19.56
CA PRO A 154 -0.20 -11.27 -20.00
C PRO A 154 0.30 -10.48 -21.22
N ARG A 155 -0.59 -9.78 -21.93
CA ARG A 155 -0.26 -8.95 -23.11
C ARG A 155 -0.37 -7.44 -22.81
N SER A 156 -0.43 -7.05 -21.54
CA SER A 156 -0.44 -5.64 -21.14
C SER A 156 0.80 -4.92 -21.69
N SER A 157 0.60 -3.70 -22.22
CA SER A 157 1.70 -2.83 -22.64
C SER A 157 2.61 -2.43 -21.48
N GLN A 158 2.09 -2.46 -20.24
CA GLN A 158 2.83 -2.13 -19.03
C GLN A 158 3.70 -3.29 -18.52
N ARG A 159 3.62 -4.48 -19.14
CA ARG A 159 4.27 -5.70 -18.65
C ARG A 159 5.75 -5.52 -18.36
N SER A 160 6.51 -5.04 -19.34
CA SER A 160 7.97 -4.91 -19.18
C SER A 160 8.37 -3.90 -18.11
N GLU A 161 7.56 -2.86 -17.89
CA GLU A 161 7.80 -1.88 -16.82
C GLU A 161 7.55 -2.51 -15.45
N ILE A 162 6.45 -3.23 -15.31
CA ILE A 162 6.08 -3.94 -14.08
C ILE A 162 7.12 -5.02 -13.74
N GLU A 163 7.55 -5.82 -14.72
CA GLU A 163 8.57 -6.86 -14.51
C GLU A 163 9.91 -6.26 -14.05
N ARG A 164 10.33 -5.11 -14.60
CA ARG A 164 11.52 -4.39 -14.14
C ARG A 164 11.35 -3.89 -12.70
N MET A 165 10.20 -3.31 -12.37
CA MET A 165 9.91 -2.84 -11.01
C MET A 165 9.93 -4.01 -10.01
N VAL A 166 9.28 -5.12 -10.33
CA VAL A 166 9.26 -6.33 -9.48
C VAL A 166 10.67 -6.90 -9.30
N ALA A 167 11.46 -6.98 -10.37
CA ALA A 167 12.85 -7.44 -10.30
C ALA A 167 13.71 -6.54 -9.41
N PHE A 168 13.55 -5.22 -9.55
CA PHE A 168 14.24 -4.24 -8.71
C PHE A 168 13.88 -4.44 -7.23
N ILE A 169 12.59 -4.45 -6.89
CA ILE A 169 12.11 -4.66 -5.51
C ILE A 169 12.66 -5.96 -4.91
N ARG A 170 12.64 -7.06 -5.67
CA ARG A 170 13.19 -8.35 -5.23
C ARG A 170 14.69 -8.28 -4.99
N SER A 171 15.43 -7.59 -5.85
CA SER A 171 16.88 -7.44 -5.68
C SER A 171 17.25 -6.66 -4.43
N GLU A 172 16.48 -5.62 -4.09
CA GLU A 172 16.65 -4.82 -2.87
C GLU A 172 16.40 -5.67 -1.62
N PHE A 173 15.29 -6.42 -1.57
CA PHE A 173 15.03 -7.32 -0.44
C PHE A 173 16.10 -8.40 -0.30
N ALA A 174 16.53 -9.01 -1.40
CA ALA A 174 17.58 -10.01 -1.36
C ALA A 174 18.94 -9.41 -0.94
N ALA A 175 19.22 -8.16 -1.30
CA ALA A 175 20.42 -7.46 -0.85
C ALA A 175 20.35 -7.12 0.64
N GLU A 176 19.18 -6.71 1.14
CA GLU A 176 18.96 -6.45 2.57
C GLU A 176 19.16 -7.73 3.40
N GLU A 177 18.60 -8.86 2.97
CA GLU A 177 18.78 -10.16 3.62
C GLU A 177 20.25 -10.59 3.64
N ARG A 178 20.95 -10.46 2.51
CA ARG A 178 22.40 -10.74 2.44
C ARG A 178 23.21 -9.85 3.39
N ARG A 179 22.88 -8.55 3.47
CA ARG A 179 23.55 -7.62 4.38
C ARG A 179 23.34 -8.02 5.84
N LYS A 180 22.13 -8.45 6.22
CA LYS A 180 21.84 -8.94 7.57
C LYS A 180 22.64 -10.19 7.89
N LEU A 181 22.67 -11.17 6.98
CA LEU A 181 23.44 -12.40 7.18
C LEU A 181 24.94 -12.12 7.37
N LEU A 182 25.54 -11.30 6.50
CA LEU A 182 26.95 -10.92 6.62
C LEU A 182 27.25 -10.17 7.92
N ALA A 183 26.34 -9.30 8.37
CA ALA A 183 26.48 -8.61 9.65
C ALA A 183 26.39 -9.57 10.84
N GLU A 184 25.51 -10.56 10.80
CA GLU A 184 25.41 -11.61 11.82
C GLU A 184 26.67 -12.49 11.86
N GLU A 185 27.19 -12.89 10.70
CA GLU A 185 28.44 -13.66 10.60
C GLU A 185 29.63 -12.89 11.15
N ALA A 186 29.78 -11.61 10.77
CA ALA A 186 30.84 -10.74 11.29
C ALA A 186 30.73 -10.55 12.82
N ALA A 187 29.52 -10.37 13.34
CA ALA A 187 29.29 -10.25 14.78
C ALA A 187 29.64 -11.55 15.54
N ARG A 188 29.33 -12.72 14.96
CA ARG A 188 29.71 -14.03 15.54
C ARG A 188 31.22 -14.22 15.55
N GLU A 189 31.92 -13.84 14.48
CA GLU A 189 33.38 -13.90 14.44
C GLU A 189 34.01 -12.98 15.48
N GLU A 190 33.53 -11.74 15.61
CA GLU A 190 34.03 -10.80 16.60
C GLU A 190 33.78 -11.31 18.03
N ALA A 191 32.59 -11.83 18.31
CA ALA A 191 32.27 -12.45 19.60
C ALA A 191 33.20 -13.64 19.90
N ALA A 192 33.47 -14.50 18.91
CA ALA A 192 34.39 -15.62 19.06
C ALA A 192 35.85 -15.16 19.29
N ARG A 193 36.30 -14.11 18.59
CA ARG A 193 37.63 -13.51 18.82
C ARG A 193 37.74 -12.92 20.23
N ARG A 194 36.72 -12.18 20.66
CA ARG A 194 36.66 -11.62 22.02
C ARG A 194 36.69 -12.72 23.08
N GLN A 195 35.93 -13.79 22.89
CA GLN A 195 35.93 -14.91 23.82
C GLN A 195 37.31 -15.55 23.94
N ARG A 196 37.97 -15.86 22.82
CA ARG A 196 39.33 -16.43 22.83
C ARG A 196 40.32 -15.54 23.58
N LEU A 197 40.28 -14.23 23.36
CA LEU A 197 41.15 -13.29 24.07
C LEU A 197 40.89 -13.29 25.59
N MET A 198 39.63 -13.44 26.02
CA MET A 198 39.29 -13.55 27.44
C MET A 198 39.76 -14.87 28.04
N ASP A 199 39.63 -15.97 27.31
CA ASP A 199 40.10 -17.30 27.74
C ASP A 199 41.63 -17.30 27.87
N ASP A 200 42.35 -16.71 26.90
CA ASP A 200 43.82 -16.57 26.93
C ASP A 200 44.30 -15.68 28.09
N LEU A 201 43.59 -14.56 28.35
CA LEU A 201 43.86 -13.68 29.48
C LEU A 201 43.65 -14.42 30.82
N ALA A 202 42.55 -15.17 30.96
CA ALA A 202 42.27 -15.95 32.15
C ALA A 202 43.36 -16.99 32.42
N ALA A 203 43.80 -17.73 31.38
CA ALA A 203 44.87 -18.71 31.48
C ALA A 203 46.22 -18.07 31.89
N SER A 204 46.54 -16.90 31.33
CA SER A 204 47.78 -16.17 31.65
C SER A 204 47.78 -15.66 33.09
N LEU A 205 46.65 -15.10 33.57
CA LEU A 205 46.49 -14.65 34.95
C LEU A 205 46.60 -15.81 35.94
N GLN A 206 46.00 -16.95 35.62
CA GLN A 206 46.09 -18.14 36.46
C GLN A 206 47.52 -18.68 36.56
N THR A 207 48.24 -18.73 35.44
CA THR A 207 49.66 -19.12 35.43
C THR A 207 50.53 -18.17 36.26
N ALA A 208 50.28 -16.86 36.20
CA ALA A 208 50.99 -15.87 37.01
C ALA A 208 50.68 -16.02 38.51
N ALA A 209 49.41 -16.30 38.86
CA ALA A 209 49.01 -16.57 40.24
C ALA A 209 49.71 -17.83 40.79
N ASP A 210 49.74 -18.93 40.04
CA ASP A 210 50.41 -20.18 40.45
C ASP A 210 51.92 -19.98 40.61
N GLY A 211 52.56 -19.24 39.70
CA GLY A 211 53.98 -18.89 39.80
C GLY A 211 54.32 -18.04 41.03
N SER A 212 53.41 -17.15 41.46
CA SER A 212 53.60 -16.36 42.67
C SER A 212 53.47 -17.19 43.96
N GLN A 213 52.61 -18.22 43.98
CA GLN A 213 52.51 -19.14 45.10
C GLN A 213 53.78 -20.00 45.26
N GLY A 214 54.40 -20.42 44.16
CA GLY A 214 55.67 -21.16 44.18
C GLY A 214 56.89 -20.32 44.61
N LEU A 215 56.87 -19.00 44.38
CA LEU A 215 57.91 -18.10 44.88
C LEU A 215 57.71 -17.76 46.37
N SER A 216 56.45 -17.69 46.84
CA SER A 216 56.14 -17.46 48.25
C SER A 216 56.58 -18.62 49.15
N THR A 217 56.68 -19.85 48.65
CA THR A 217 57.19 -21.01 49.42
C THR A 217 58.72 -21.15 49.35
N GLY A 218 59.40 -20.44 48.45
CA GLY A 218 60.86 -20.45 48.31
C GLY A 218 61.61 -19.39 49.14
N ALA A 219 60.89 -18.44 49.75
CA ALA A 219 61.48 -17.33 50.50
C ALA A 219 61.77 -17.64 52.00
N GLU A 220 61.61 -18.89 52.45
CA GLU A 220 61.94 -19.28 53.84
C GLU A 220 63.45 -19.47 54.13
N ASN A 221 64.32 -19.36 53.12
CA ASN A 221 65.78 -19.41 53.32
C ASN A 221 66.43 -18.04 53.07
N VAL A 222 66.12 -17.05 53.91
CA VAL A 222 66.99 -15.88 54.07
C VAL A 222 67.91 -16.17 55.25
N GLU A 223 69.13 -16.65 54.96
CA GLU A 223 70.20 -16.67 55.96
C GLU A 223 70.42 -15.23 56.44
N ALA A 224 70.20 -15.01 57.73
CA ALA A 224 70.49 -13.75 58.38
C ALA A 224 72.00 -13.49 58.31
N TYR A 225 72.42 -12.57 57.44
CA TYR A 225 73.75 -12.01 57.47
C TYR A 225 73.86 -11.06 58.66
N GLU A 226 74.34 -11.55 59.80
CA GLU A 226 74.85 -10.72 60.89
C GLU A 226 76.22 -10.15 60.48
N GLY A 227 76.20 -9.05 59.72
CA GLY A 227 77.39 -8.24 59.49
C GLY A 227 77.58 -7.24 60.63
N GLU A 228 78.58 -7.46 61.48
CA GLU A 228 79.08 -6.44 62.42
C GLU A 228 79.56 -5.22 61.65
N PHE A 229 78.85 -4.10 61.79
CA PHE A 229 79.24 -2.80 61.26
C PHE A 229 79.92 -2.02 62.40
N GLU A 230 81.24 -2.11 62.49
CA GLU A 230 82.04 -1.16 63.26
C GLU A 230 82.15 0.15 62.47
N LEU A 231 81.71 1.26 63.07
CA LEU A 231 82.00 2.61 62.59
C LEU A 231 82.85 3.31 63.65
N GLU A 232 84.06 3.70 63.24
CA GLU A 232 84.97 4.62 63.96
C GLU A 232 84.33 6.00 64.21
#